data_AF-A0AAN1WFB3-F1
#
_entry.id   AF-A0AAN1WFB3-F1
#
_cell.length_a   1.000
_cell.length_b   1.000
_cell.length_c   1.000
_cell.angle_alpha   90.00
_cell.angle_beta   90.00
_cell.angle_gamma   90.00
#
_symmetry.space_group_name_H-M   'P 1'
#
loop_
_entity.id
_entity.type
_entity.pdbx_description
1 polymer ?
#
loop_
_entity_poly.entity_id
_entity_poly.type
_entity_poly.pdbx_seq_one_letter_code
_entity_poly.pdbx_strand_id
1 'polypeptide(L)'
;MHKQRKKADNRYCVAIGCQGAVLCVQFIRKWLAGSIIVAAGSFASSALACTVAVNSPLEKLYCDVVAQGEGAGLPSFDDFRRNPPATQRLLLKRPAKRAGLNLPAAAKAVAPKPKSSAKATAKRPAAKAPASSANKPSVPSNLKGCTISAGAIQCGNAYYRLLDNRGNQSLSPTALAASNTLVFPAVPNYSSNLELHNYLQHAYSLYLTKMHTIGLAGTTLSYSKFYYIFDEAQQQQQDFVKRFGVMYDYLKKDKSAMAVAKQHRGKKAPPLSACQVIGNNFITCDARGSNWVYAR
;
A
#
# COMPACT_ATOMS: atom_id res chain seq x y z
N MET A 1 -75.28 16.26 -13.11
CA MET A 1 -75.21 17.39 -12.17
C MET A 1 -73.77 17.87 -12.03
N HIS A 2 -73.62 19.16 -11.79
CA HIS A 2 -72.46 20.03 -11.96
C HIS A 2 -71.46 20.03 -10.78
N LYS A 3 -70.25 20.57 -11.06
CA LYS A 3 -69.35 21.38 -10.17
C LYS A 3 -68.50 20.59 -9.14
N GLN A 4 -67.25 20.94 -8.75
CA GLN A 4 -66.40 22.14 -8.83
C GLN A 4 -64.89 21.80 -8.63
N ARG A 5 -64.05 22.77 -9.03
CA ARG A 5 -62.60 22.96 -8.81
C ARG A 5 -62.16 23.02 -7.32
N LYS A 6 -60.87 22.81 -7.05
CA LYS A 6 -59.95 23.81 -6.42
C LYS A 6 -58.46 23.39 -6.41
N LYS A 7 -57.60 24.37 -6.72
CA LYS A 7 -56.13 24.43 -6.55
C LYS A 7 -55.76 24.80 -5.10
N ALA A 8 -54.54 24.50 -4.67
CA ALA A 8 -53.79 25.33 -3.72
C ALA A 8 -52.26 25.16 -3.91
N ASP A 9 -51.61 26.28 -4.26
CA ASP A 9 -50.17 26.54 -4.18
C ASP A 9 -49.76 26.75 -2.71
N ASN A 10 -48.49 26.44 -2.36
CA ASN A 10 -47.90 26.89 -1.10
C ASN A 10 -46.56 27.59 -1.37
N ARG A 11 -46.57 28.93 -1.26
CA ARG A 11 -45.40 29.81 -1.11
C ARG A 11 -45.47 30.39 0.30
N TYR A 12 -44.35 30.39 1.03
CA TYR A 12 -44.09 31.40 2.06
C TYR A 12 -42.63 31.83 2.02
N CYS A 13 -42.44 33.14 1.80
CA CYS A 13 -41.23 33.90 2.07
C CYS A 13 -41.28 34.39 3.52
N VAL A 14 -40.13 34.51 4.21
CA VAL A 14 -39.91 35.54 5.24
C VAL A 14 -38.45 36.01 5.16
N ALA A 15 -38.29 37.32 5.01
CA ALA A 15 -37.09 38.10 5.26
C ALA A 15 -37.31 38.95 6.53
N ILE A 16 -36.27 39.22 7.32
CA ILE A 16 -36.04 40.29 8.34
C ILE A 16 -34.60 40.00 8.85
N GLY A 17 -33.65 40.91 9.11
CA GLY A 17 -33.54 42.37 9.16
C GLY A 17 -32.28 42.71 10.00
N CYS A 18 -31.53 43.74 9.62
CA CYS A 18 -30.34 44.28 10.32
C CYS A 18 -30.71 45.21 11.48
N GLN A 19 -29.88 45.23 12.54
CA GLN A 19 -29.59 46.30 13.54
C GLN A 19 -28.60 45.66 14.55
N GLY A 20 -27.45 46.18 15.00
CA GLY A 20 -26.96 47.54 15.16
C GLY A 20 -26.89 47.86 16.66
N ALA A 21 -25.71 47.72 17.32
CA ALA A 21 -25.37 48.45 18.56
C ALA A 21 -23.89 48.23 18.97
N VAL A 22 -23.21 49.36 19.13
CA VAL A 22 -21.88 49.56 19.72
C VAL A 22 -22.02 49.75 21.23
N LEU A 23 -21.12 49.18 22.03
CA LEU A 23 -20.84 49.68 23.38
C LEU A 23 -19.33 49.57 23.68
N CYS A 24 -18.79 50.70 24.09
CA CYS A 24 -17.40 50.99 24.43
C CYS A 24 -17.21 50.91 25.96
N VAL A 25 -15.99 51.21 26.41
CA VAL A 25 -15.52 51.46 27.79
C VAL A 25 -14.98 50.22 28.52
N GLN A 26 -13.86 50.25 29.25
CA GLN A 26 -12.49 50.75 29.08
C GLN A 26 -11.73 50.32 30.36
N PHE A 27 -10.39 50.20 30.26
CA PHE A 27 -9.38 50.14 31.34
C PHE A 27 -9.41 48.92 32.28
N ILE A 28 -8.31 48.18 32.48
CA ILE A 28 -7.22 48.53 33.41
C ILE A 28 -5.86 47.99 32.94
N ARG A 29 -4.82 48.71 33.37
CA ARG A 29 -3.40 48.72 33.02
C ARG A 29 -2.55 47.91 34.01
N LYS A 30 -1.35 47.49 33.55
CA LYS A 30 -0.08 47.11 34.27
C LYS A 30 0.11 45.61 34.59
N TRP A 31 1.05 44.92 33.92
CA TRP A 31 2.54 44.87 34.08
C TRP A 31 3.00 44.14 35.34
N LEU A 32 3.65 42.98 35.16
CA LEU A 32 4.79 42.37 35.89
C LEU A 32 4.94 40.93 35.34
N ALA A 33 5.99 40.65 34.56
CA ALA A 33 7.30 40.16 35.01
C ALA A 33 7.44 38.63 34.83
N GLY A 34 8.36 38.25 33.95
CA GLY A 34 9.27 37.13 34.15
C GLY A 34 8.69 35.72 34.21
N SER A 35 8.75 35.02 33.08
CA SER A 35 9.27 33.64 33.00
C SER A 35 9.51 33.28 31.54
N ILE A 36 10.73 33.48 31.07
CA ILE A 36 11.23 32.79 29.87
C ILE A 36 11.49 31.35 30.30
N ILE A 37 10.50 30.48 30.09
CA ILE A 37 10.74 29.03 30.12
C ILE A 37 11.42 28.71 28.79
N VAL A 38 12.74 28.55 28.82
CA VAL A 38 13.47 27.84 27.76
C VAL A 38 12.98 26.40 27.82
N ALA A 39 11.94 26.08 27.05
CA ALA A 39 11.60 24.70 26.77
C ALA A 39 12.77 24.14 25.96
N ALA A 40 13.64 23.39 26.64
CA ALA A 40 14.57 22.50 25.96
C ALA A 40 13.71 21.55 25.12
N GLY A 41 13.64 21.86 23.82
CA GLY A 41 13.03 20.98 22.84
C GLY A 41 13.82 19.68 22.85
N SER A 42 13.30 18.67 23.54
CA SER A 42 13.65 17.29 23.28
C SER A 42 13.25 17.02 21.84
N PHE A 43 14.20 17.14 20.91
CA PHE A 43 14.11 16.51 19.61
C PHE A 43 13.98 15.01 19.88
N ALA A 44 12.74 14.51 19.95
CA ALA A 44 12.47 13.10 19.94
C ALA A 44 12.92 12.59 18.57
N SER A 45 14.14 12.05 18.53
CA SER A 45 14.72 11.39 17.37
C SER A 45 13.71 10.42 16.79
N SER A 46 13.30 10.65 15.54
CA SER A 46 12.53 9.71 14.72
C SER A 46 13.42 8.53 14.29
N ALA A 47 14.05 7.85 15.25
CA ALA A 47 15.02 6.79 15.05
C ALA A 47 14.39 5.39 15.19
N LEU A 48 13.14 5.21 14.76
CA LEU A 48 12.44 3.91 14.79
C LEU A 48 11.93 3.46 13.41
N ALA A 49 12.60 3.86 12.33
CA ALA A 49 12.30 3.33 11.00
C ALA A 49 13.00 1.98 10.71
N CYS A 50 13.94 1.54 11.56
CA CYS A 50 14.84 0.42 11.22
C CYS A 50 15.07 -0.60 12.32
N THR A 51 13.97 -1.10 12.91
CA THR A 51 13.99 -2.30 13.75
C THR A 51 13.90 -3.61 12.95
N VAL A 52 14.01 -3.54 11.61
CA VAL A 52 13.95 -4.68 10.70
C VAL A 52 15.37 -5.08 10.30
N ALA A 53 15.63 -6.39 10.21
CA ALA A 53 16.91 -6.92 9.73
C ALA A 53 17.30 -6.28 8.38
N VAL A 54 18.33 -5.43 8.39
CA VAL A 54 18.92 -4.82 7.19
C VAL A 54 19.73 -5.87 6.43
N ASN A 55 19.40 -6.08 5.15
CA ASN A 55 20.00 -7.17 4.36
C ASN A 55 21.00 -6.64 3.30
N SER A 56 21.19 -5.32 3.22
CA SER A 56 22.15 -4.70 2.29
C SER A 56 22.73 -3.38 2.85
N PRO A 57 23.93 -2.96 2.38
CA PRO A 57 24.50 -1.67 2.77
C PRO A 57 23.65 -0.46 2.37
N LEU A 58 22.81 -0.60 1.34
CA LEU A 58 21.88 0.44 0.90
C LEU A 58 20.66 0.53 1.83
N GLU A 59 20.15 -0.61 2.31
CA GLU A 59 19.11 -0.63 3.36
C GLU A 59 19.63 -0.01 4.67
N LYS A 60 20.87 -0.29 5.06
CA LYS A 60 21.50 0.38 6.21
C LYS A 60 21.62 1.89 6.00
N LEU A 61 22.10 2.34 4.84
CA LEU A 61 22.19 3.77 4.54
C LEU A 61 20.80 4.44 4.54
N TYR A 62 19.77 3.77 4.04
CA TYR A 62 18.40 4.28 4.12
C TYR A 62 18.01 4.56 5.59
N CYS A 63 18.30 3.62 6.49
CA CYS A 63 18.04 3.77 7.91
C CYS A 63 18.76 4.96 8.52
N ASP A 64 20.05 5.09 8.22
CA ASP A 64 20.89 6.17 8.73
C ASP A 64 20.38 7.54 8.24
N VAL A 65 19.95 7.64 6.97
CA VAL A 65 19.35 8.85 6.39
C VAL A 65 18.05 9.23 7.06
N VAL A 66 17.15 8.27 7.28
CA VAL A 66 15.87 8.53 7.95
C VAL A 66 16.09 8.92 9.40
N ALA A 67 17.02 8.27 10.11
CA ALA A 67 17.36 8.60 11.49
C ALA A 67 17.91 10.02 11.66
N GLN A 68 18.54 10.58 10.62
CA GLN A 68 19.01 11.97 10.59
C GLN A 68 17.96 12.97 10.11
N GLY A 69 16.70 12.56 9.92
CA GLY A 69 15.61 13.45 9.52
C GLY A 69 15.53 13.75 8.02
N GLU A 70 16.35 13.07 7.20
CA GLU A 70 16.43 13.30 5.74
C GLU A 70 15.52 12.37 4.92
N GLY A 71 14.57 11.69 5.59
CA GLY A 71 13.68 10.69 5.01
C GLY A 71 12.48 11.24 4.21
N ALA A 72 12.17 12.54 4.30
CA ALA A 72 10.91 13.12 3.80
C ALA A 72 10.63 12.93 2.30
N GLY A 73 11.65 12.66 1.49
CA GLY A 73 11.52 12.41 0.04
C GLY A 73 11.82 10.98 -0.37
N LEU A 74 12.03 10.08 0.59
CA LEU A 74 12.28 8.66 0.32
C LEU A 74 10.96 7.88 0.32
N PRO A 75 10.83 6.86 -0.55
CA PRO A 75 9.71 5.93 -0.45
C PRO A 75 9.81 5.15 0.88
N SER A 76 8.72 4.49 1.30
CA SER A 76 8.73 3.63 2.49
C SER A 76 9.87 2.60 2.44
N PHE A 77 10.29 2.07 3.60
CA PHE A 77 11.41 1.12 3.64
C PHE A 77 11.15 -0.15 2.80
N ASP A 78 9.91 -0.67 2.82
CA ASP A 78 9.55 -1.83 2.02
C ASP A 78 9.53 -1.54 0.52
N ASP A 79 9.12 -0.35 0.11
CA ASP A 79 9.18 0.07 -1.29
C ASP A 79 10.63 0.31 -1.72
N PHE A 80 11.43 0.95 -0.87
CA PHE A 80 12.87 1.11 -1.07
C PHE A 80 13.55 -0.24 -1.30
N ARG A 81 13.23 -1.27 -0.50
CA ARG A 81 13.78 -2.64 -0.64
C ARG A 81 13.43 -3.32 -1.96
N ARG A 82 12.26 -3.03 -2.52
CA ARG A 82 11.79 -3.62 -3.78
C ARG A 82 12.47 -3.02 -5.01
N ASN A 83 13.13 -1.87 -4.87
CA ASN A 83 13.85 -1.23 -5.96
C ASN A 83 15.19 -1.96 -6.28
N PRO A 84 15.59 -2.08 -7.56
CA PRO A 84 16.92 -2.58 -7.91
C PRO A 84 18.05 -1.74 -7.28
N PRO A 85 19.25 -2.30 -7.04
CA PRO A 85 20.34 -1.57 -6.39
C PRO A 85 20.71 -0.23 -7.05
N ALA A 86 20.61 -0.12 -8.37
CA ALA A 86 20.86 1.14 -9.07
C ALA A 86 19.85 2.23 -8.70
N THR A 87 18.57 1.87 -8.61
CA THR A 87 17.48 2.77 -8.22
C THR A 87 17.56 3.12 -6.73
N GLN A 88 17.84 2.15 -5.86
CA GLN A 88 18.09 2.38 -4.44
C GLN A 88 19.20 3.43 -4.23
N ARG A 89 20.30 3.33 -4.97
CA ARG A 89 21.38 4.32 -4.93
C ARG A 89 20.94 5.70 -5.41
N LEU A 90 20.14 5.77 -6.47
CA LEU A 90 19.63 7.03 -6.98
C LEU A 90 18.74 7.73 -5.94
N LEU A 91 17.83 6.97 -5.32
CA LEU A 91 16.93 7.45 -4.27
C LEU A 91 17.73 7.98 -3.06
N LEU A 92 18.80 7.29 -2.66
CA LEU A 92 19.64 7.71 -1.52
C LEU A 92 20.62 8.84 -1.85
N LYS A 93 20.94 9.12 -3.11
CA LYS A 93 22.04 10.01 -3.50
C LYS A 93 21.91 11.42 -2.91
N ARG A 94 20.73 12.04 -3.01
CA ARG A 94 20.50 13.41 -2.52
C ARG A 94 20.25 13.42 -1.00
N PRO A 95 19.38 12.56 -0.44
CA PRO A 95 19.16 12.49 1.01
C PRO A 95 20.43 12.18 1.81
N ALA A 96 21.24 11.19 1.39
CA ALA A 96 22.50 10.86 2.05
C ALA A 96 23.50 12.02 2.03
N LYS A 97 23.57 12.78 0.94
CA LYS A 97 24.42 13.97 0.86
C LYS A 97 23.99 15.06 1.84
N ARG A 98 22.68 15.31 1.99
CA ARG A 98 22.16 16.30 2.96
C ARG A 98 22.42 15.86 4.41
N ALA A 99 22.36 14.55 4.66
CA ALA A 99 22.76 13.90 5.90
C ALA A 99 24.29 13.78 6.11
N GLY A 100 25.14 14.22 5.17
CA GLY A 100 26.59 14.04 5.27
C GLY A 100 27.05 12.56 5.30
N LEU A 101 26.20 11.63 4.85
CA LEU A 101 26.47 10.20 4.79
C LEU A 101 26.98 9.80 3.40
N ASN A 102 27.98 8.92 3.38
CA ASN A 102 28.57 8.45 2.13
C ASN A 102 27.76 7.30 1.52
N LEU A 103 27.53 7.37 0.20
CA LEU A 103 26.99 6.22 -0.53
C LEU A 103 28.02 5.08 -0.54
N PRO A 104 27.63 3.83 -0.19
CA PRO A 104 28.49 2.66 -0.37
C PRO A 104 29.02 2.60 -1.80
N ALA A 105 30.23 2.10 -2.03
CA ALA A 105 30.74 1.93 -3.39
C ALA A 105 29.84 0.97 -4.19
N ALA A 106 29.59 1.27 -5.48
CA ALA A 106 28.93 0.31 -6.35
C ALA A 106 29.88 -0.88 -6.53
N ALA A 107 29.40 -2.12 -6.29
CA ALA A 107 30.15 -3.30 -6.69
C ALA A 107 30.41 -3.19 -8.20
N LYS A 108 31.69 -3.14 -8.60
CA LYS A 108 32.07 -2.92 -9.99
C LYS A 108 31.51 -4.07 -10.85
N ALA A 109 30.51 -3.77 -11.66
CA ALA A 109 30.12 -4.62 -12.77
C ALA A 109 31.28 -4.63 -13.77
N VAL A 110 31.92 -5.78 -13.95
CA VAL A 110 32.89 -5.98 -15.03
C VAL A 110 32.13 -5.88 -16.34
N ALA A 111 32.40 -4.82 -17.11
CA ALA A 111 31.81 -4.62 -18.42
C ALA A 111 32.23 -5.75 -19.38
N PRO A 112 31.31 -6.36 -20.15
CA PRO A 112 31.68 -7.27 -21.23
C PRO A 112 32.23 -6.45 -22.41
N LYS A 113 33.48 -6.70 -22.81
CA LYS A 113 34.05 -6.16 -24.06
C LYS A 113 33.40 -6.83 -25.29
N PRO A 114 33.36 -6.14 -26.46
CA PRO A 114 32.63 -6.60 -27.63
C PRO A 114 33.29 -7.80 -28.31
N LYS A 115 32.45 -8.62 -28.96
CA LYS A 115 32.81 -9.82 -29.70
C LYS A 115 33.75 -9.50 -30.88
N SER A 116 34.89 -10.19 -30.93
CA SER A 116 35.55 -10.52 -32.19
C SER A 116 35.55 -12.04 -32.35
N SER A 117 35.21 -12.46 -33.55
CA SER A 117 35.16 -13.83 -34.07
C SER A 117 36.53 -14.50 -34.08
N ALA A 118 36.63 -15.71 -33.53
CA ALA A 118 37.45 -16.79 -34.09
C ALA A 118 37.09 -18.12 -33.43
N LYS A 119 36.85 -19.13 -34.28
CA LYS A 119 36.54 -20.52 -33.95
C LYS A 119 37.85 -21.29 -33.90
N ALA A 120 38.22 -21.89 -32.77
CA ALA A 120 39.08 -23.08 -32.73
C ALA A 120 39.03 -23.77 -31.35
N THR A 121 38.94 -25.09 -31.44
CA THR A 121 38.82 -26.14 -30.43
C THR A 121 40.06 -26.30 -29.53
N ALA A 122 39.85 -26.49 -28.21
CA ALA A 122 40.71 -27.33 -27.36
C ALA A 122 40.05 -27.62 -25.98
N LYS A 123 40.13 -28.88 -25.56
CA LYS A 123 39.66 -29.46 -24.29
C LYS A 123 40.17 -28.68 -23.06
N ARG A 124 39.32 -28.52 -22.03
CA ARG A 124 39.73 -28.06 -20.69
C ARG A 124 39.14 -28.98 -19.60
N PRO A 125 39.91 -29.40 -18.58
CA PRO A 125 39.38 -30.16 -17.44
C PRO A 125 38.43 -29.29 -16.62
N ALA A 126 37.38 -29.92 -16.08
CA ALA A 126 36.37 -29.27 -15.25
C ALA A 126 36.95 -28.89 -13.87
N ALA A 127 37.31 -27.61 -13.71
CA ALA A 127 37.50 -27.00 -12.41
C ALA A 127 36.15 -26.44 -11.93
N LYS A 128 35.64 -26.99 -10.80
CA LYS A 128 34.46 -26.49 -10.08
C LYS A 128 34.70 -25.02 -9.68
N ALA A 129 33.95 -24.10 -10.29
CA ALA A 129 33.82 -22.75 -9.77
C ALA A 129 32.89 -22.77 -8.54
N PRO A 130 33.24 -22.10 -7.43
CA PRO A 130 32.35 -21.96 -6.29
C PRO A 130 31.13 -21.13 -6.72
N ALA A 131 29.95 -21.66 -6.42
CA ALA A 131 28.69 -20.98 -6.68
C ALA A 131 28.66 -19.67 -5.90
N SER A 132 28.94 -18.55 -6.57
CA SER A 132 28.63 -17.23 -6.05
C SER A 132 27.11 -17.13 -5.91
N SER A 133 26.65 -17.21 -4.67
CA SER A 133 25.27 -17.02 -4.25
C SER A 133 24.78 -15.64 -4.68
N ALA A 134 24.19 -15.58 -5.88
CA ALA A 134 23.26 -14.53 -6.23
C ALA A 134 22.19 -14.53 -5.13
N ASN A 135 22.14 -13.48 -4.32
CA ASN A 135 21.13 -13.29 -3.27
C ASN A 135 19.74 -13.33 -3.93
N LYS A 136 19.15 -14.53 -4.01
CA LYS A 136 17.76 -14.71 -4.39
C LYS A 136 16.91 -13.94 -3.39
N PRO A 137 15.85 -13.24 -3.84
CA PRO A 137 14.88 -12.64 -2.93
C PRO A 137 14.44 -13.68 -1.90
N SER A 138 14.68 -13.38 -0.61
CA SER A 138 14.35 -14.31 0.46
C SER A 138 12.85 -14.49 0.55
N VAL A 139 12.41 -15.73 0.73
CA VAL A 139 11.01 -16.02 1.10
C VAL A 139 10.73 -15.40 2.47
N PRO A 140 9.57 -14.74 2.66
CA PRO A 140 9.15 -14.23 3.97
C PRO A 140 9.19 -15.34 5.03
N SER A 141 9.58 -15.00 6.26
CA SER A 141 9.74 -15.97 7.36
C SER A 141 8.48 -16.80 7.61
N ASN A 142 7.31 -16.16 7.54
CA ASN A 142 5.98 -16.77 7.69
C ASN A 142 5.51 -17.61 6.49
N LEU A 143 6.27 -17.62 5.39
CA LEU A 143 6.04 -18.47 4.21
C LEU A 143 7.15 -19.50 3.99
N LYS A 144 8.12 -19.59 4.92
CA LYS A 144 9.15 -20.62 4.87
C LYS A 144 8.50 -22.01 5.03
N GLY A 145 8.92 -22.96 4.20
CA GLY A 145 8.34 -24.30 4.17
C GLY A 145 7.02 -24.41 3.40
N CYS A 146 6.48 -23.30 2.89
CA CYS A 146 5.35 -23.37 1.98
C CYS A 146 5.79 -23.82 0.57
N THR A 147 4.87 -24.43 -0.16
CA THR A 147 5.01 -24.75 -1.59
C THR A 147 3.92 -24.05 -2.39
N ILE A 148 4.28 -23.47 -3.53
CA ILE A 148 3.35 -22.78 -4.42
C ILE A 148 3.18 -23.52 -5.74
N SER A 149 1.94 -23.59 -6.21
CA SER A 149 1.54 -24.07 -7.53
C SER A 149 0.68 -23.00 -8.22
N ALA A 150 0.32 -23.23 -9.49
CA ALA A 150 -0.55 -22.32 -10.23
C ALA A 150 -1.89 -22.07 -9.52
N GLY A 151 -2.46 -23.09 -8.86
CA GLY A 151 -3.81 -23.02 -8.27
C GLY A 151 -3.84 -22.91 -6.74
N ALA A 152 -2.73 -23.10 -6.04
CA ALA A 152 -2.74 -23.13 -4.59
C ALA A 152 -1.37 -22.89 -3.94
N ILE A 153 -1.40 -22.49 -2.66
CA ILE A 153 -0.25 -22.47 -1.75
C ILE A 153 -0.53 -23.44 -0.60
N GLN A 154 0.41 -24.35 -0.34
CA GLN A 154 0.37 -25.26 0.82
C GLN A 154 1.41 -24.82 1.84
N CYS A 155 1.02 -24.69 3.10
CA CYS A 155 1.89 -24.34 4.23
C CYS A 155 1.60 -25.29 5.41
N GLY A 156 2.38 -26.36 5.58
CA GLY A 156 2.09 -27.37 6.62
C GLY A 156 0.71 -27.99 6.41
N ASN A 157 -0.22 -27.75 7.34
CA ASN A 157 -1.62 -28.20 7.26
C ASN A 157 -2.58 -27.18 6.63
N ALA A 158 -2.12 -25.96 6.33
CA ALA A 158 -2.94 -24.93 5.71
C ALA A 158 -2.87 -25.01 4.19
N TYR A 159 -4.03 -25.06 3.54
CA TYR A 159 -4.19 -25.01 2.09
C TYR A 159 -4.84 -23.68 1.71
N TYR A 160 -4.28 -22.96 0.74
CA TYR A 160 -4.85 -21.72 0.22
C TYR A 160 -5.11 -21.87 -1.28
N ARG A 161 -6.36 -21.74 -1.71
CA ARG A 161 -6.75 -21.83 -3.12
C ARG A 161 -6.66 -20.47 -3.79
N LEU A 162 -6.15 -20.43 -5.03
CA LEU A 162 -6.18 -19.24 -5.86
C LEU A 162 -7.63 -18.79 -6.10
N LEU A 163 -7.88 -17.52 -5.87
CA LEU A 163 -9.10 -16.83 -6.22
C LEU A 163 -8.92 -16.11 -7.55
N ASP A 164 -9.94 -16.18 -8.40
CA ASP A 164 -9.97 -15.51 -9.70
C ASP A 164 -11.36 -14.88 -9.91
N ASN A 165 -11.53 -14.18 -11.03
CA ASN A 165 -12.78 -13.59 -11.42
C ASN A 165 -13.84 -14.66 -11.71
N ARG A 166 -15.08 -14.32 -11.37
CA ARG A 166 -16.26 -15.19 -11.49
C ARG A 166 -17.34 -14.49 -12.30
N GLY A 167 -18.00 -15.24 -13.18
CA GLY A 167 -19.13 -14.75 -13.96
C GLY A 167 -20.34 -14.46 -13.07
N ASN A 168 -21.21 -13.54 -13.50
CA ASN A 168 -22.36 -13.07 -12.70
C ASN A 168 -23.28 -14.20 -12.25
N GLN A 169 -23.47 -15.21 -13.11
CA GLN A 169 -24.31 -16.38 -12.84
C GLN A 169 -23.78 -17.28 -11.71
N SER A 170 -22.51 -17.14 -11.32
CA SER A 170 -21.89 -17.93 -10.25
C SER A 170 -21.79 -17.17 -8.92
N LEU A 171 -22.35 -15.96 -8.85
CA LEU A 171 -22.36 -15.13 -7.66
C LEU A 171 -23.61 -15.40 -6.83
N SER A 172 -23.52 -15.15 -5.52
CA SER A 172 -24.70 -15.07 -4.66
C SER A 172 -25.68 -14.02 -5.21
N PRO A 173 -27.01 -14.22 -5.11
CA PRO A 173 -28.00 -13.20 -5.49
C PRO A 173 -27.79 -11.84 -4.81
N THR A 174 -27.21 -11.84 -3.60
CA THR A 174 -26.93 -10.62 -2.82
C THR A 174 -25.57 -10.00 -3.12
N ALA A 175 -24.73 -10.65 -3.95
CA ALA A 175 -23.37 -10.19 -4.20
C ALA A 175 -23.31 -8.80 -4.83
N LEU A 176 -24.22 -8.48 -5.75
CA LEU A 176 -24.25 -7.18 -6.43
C LEU A 176 -25.36 -6.26 -5.90
N ALA A 177 -26.05 -6.66 -4.82
CA ALA A 177 -27.12 -5.88 -4.22
C ALA A 177 -26.60 -4.60 -3.56
N ALA A 178 -27.48 -3.60 -3.42
CA ALA A 178 -27.18 -2.34 -2.73
C ALA A 178 -26.73 -2.56 -1.28
N SER A 179 -27.30 -3.56 -0.59
CA SER A 179 -26.96 -3.92 0.79
C SER A 179 -25.55 -4.49 0.97
N ASN A 180 -24.94 -5.05 -0.08
CA ASN A 180 -23.55 -5.50 0.00
C ASN A 180 -22.63 -4.29 -0.17
N THR A 181 -22.28 -3.61 0.92
CA THR A 181 -21.38 -2.44 0.91
C THR A 181 -19.97 -2.81 1.40
N LEU A 182 -18.98 -1.99 1.05
CA LEU A 182 -17.64 -2.06 1.63
C LEU A 182 -17.53 -1.00 2.73
N VAL A 183 -17.33 -1.44 3.97
CA VAL A 183 -17.15 -0.57 5.12
C VAL A 183 -15.85 -0.96 5.81
N PHE A 184 -14.90 -0.04 5.86
CA PHE A 184 -13.72 -0.17 6.69
C PHE A 184 -13.99 0.39 8.08
N PRO A 185 -13.27 -0.09 9.12
CA PRO A 185 -13.18 0.65 10.37
C PRO A 185 -12.67 2.07 10.11
N ALA A 186 -13.08 3.01 10.96
CA ALA A 186 -12.55 4.36 10.94
C ALA A 186 -11.01 4.31 11.02
N VAL A 187 -10.34 5.20 10.28
CA VAL A 187 -8.89 5.34 10.36
C VAL A 187 -8.55 5.73 11.80
N PRO A 188 -7.79 4.91 12.54
CA PRO A 188 -7.45 5.23 13.92
C PRO A 188 -6.47 6.40 13.95
N ASN A 189 -6.42 7.10 15.08
CA ASN A 189 -5.26 7.94 15.40
C ASN A 189 -4.09 6.99 15.72
N TYR A 190 -3.29 6.68 14.70
CA TYR A 190 -2.12 5.81 14.87
C TYR A 190 -0.93 6.63 15.37
N SER A 191 -0.22 6.07 16.35
CA SER A 191 0.99 6.64 16.95
C SER A 191 2.27 6.02 16.40
N SER A 192 2.15 4.91 15.66
CA SER A 192 3.28 4.19 15.10
C SER A 192 2.98 3.61 13.71
N ASN A 193 4.05 3.34 12.96
CA ASN A 193 3.95 2.63 11.68
C ASN A 193 3.37 1.22 11.82
N LEU A 194 3.59 0.57 12.97
CA LEU A 194 3.04 -0.76 13.24
C LEU A 194 1.51 -0.72 13.37
N GLU A 195 0.97 0.26 14.11
CA GLU A 195 -0.48 0.45 14.24
C GLU A 195 -1.12 0.77 12.89
N LEU A 196 -0.52 1.67 12.11
CA LEU A 196 -0.97 1.97 10.75
C LEU A 196 -0.94 0.72 9.85
N HIS A 197 0.17 -0.02 9.89
CA HIS A 197 0.31 -1.26 9.12
C HIS A 197 -0.78 -2.27 9.47
N ASN A 198 -1.05 -2.48 10.76
CA ASN A 198 -2.08 -3.39 11.24
C ASN A 198 -3.49 -2.96 10.77
N TYR A 199 -3.79 -1.66 10.84
CA TYR A 199 -5.04 -1.11 10.30
C TYR A 199 -5.17 -1.38 8.79
N LEU A 200 -4.14 -1.06 8.01
CA LEU A 200 -4.17 -1.22 6.56
C LEU A 200 -4.20 -2.68 6.13
N GLN A 201 -3.52 -3.59 6.85
CA GLN A 201 -3.61 -5.04 6.63
C GLN A 201 -5.05 -5.54 6.85
N HIS A 202 -5.70 -5.09 7.92
CA HIS A 202 -7.08 -5.45 8.22
C HIS A 202 -8.04 -4.90 7.16
N ALA A 203 -7.95 -3.62 6.83
CA ALA A 203 -8.77 -2.98 5.80
C ALA A 203 -8.57 -3.65 4.43
N TYR A 204 -7.32 -3.98 4.06
CA TYR A 204 -7.03 -4.69 2.82
C TYR A 204 -7.62 -6.11 2.81
N SER A 205 -7.61 -6.84 3.93
CA SER A 205 -8.30 -8.13 4.06
C SER A 205 -9.81 -8.01 3.83
N LEU A 206 -10.46 -6.95 4.34
CA LEU A 206 -11.88 -6.68 4.10
C LEU A 206 -12.13 -6.39 2.61
N TYR A 207 -11.26 -5.60 1.98
CA TYR A 207 -11.29 -5.34 0.55
C TYR A 207 -11.20 -6.63 -0.27
N LEU A 208 -10.21 -7.50 -0.01
CA LEU A 208 -10.04 -8.77 -0.72
C LEU A 208 -11.27 -9.67 -0.57
N THR A 209 -11.84 -9.71 0.64
CA THR A 209 -13.07 -10.46 0.93
C THR A 209 -14.22 -9.95 0.05
N LYS A 210 -14.43 -8.63 0.00
CA LYS A 210 -15.51 -8.01 -0.79
C LYS A 210 -15.30 -8.17 -2.29
N MET A 211 -14.07 -8.04 -2.77
CA MET A 211 -13.71 -8.32 -4.16
C MET A 211 -13.98 -9.78 -4.54
N HIS A 212 -13.69 -10.72 -3.64
CA HIS A 212 -14.07 -12.12 -3.84
C HIS A 212 -15.59 -12.29 -3.89
N THR A 213 -16.34 -11.66 -2.98
CA THR A 213 -17.82 -11.71 -2.94
C THR A 213 -18.44 -11.31 -4.28
N ILE A 214 -17.96 -10.22 -4.91
CA ILE A 214 -18.49 -9.74 -6.20
C ILE A 214 -17.86 -10.43 -7.42
N GLY A 215 -16.97 -11.39 -7.20
CA GLY A 215 -16.34 -12.17 -8.26
C GLY A 215 -15.26 -11.42 -9.02
N LEU A 216 -14.56 -10.49 -8.38
CA LEU A 216 -13.46 -9.70 -8.94
C LEU A 216 -12.10 -9.98 -8.27
N ALA A 217 -11.92 -11.16 -7.68
CA ALA A 217 -10.68 -11.53 -6.98
C ALA A 217 -9.43 -11.53 -7.89
N GLY A 218 -9.61 -11.79 -9.20
CA GLY A 218 -8.55 -11.79 -10.19
C GLY A 218 -8.06 -10.40 -10.60
N THR A 219 -8.87 -9.36 -10.37
CA THR A 219 -8.59 -7.96 -10.69
C THR A 219 -8.55 -7.08 -9.45
N THR A 220 -7.96 -7.61 -8.37
CA THR A 220 -7.75 -6.85 -7.14
C THR A 220 -6.54 -5.92 -7.25
N LEU A 221 -6.58 -4.82 -6.51
CA LEU A 221 -5.38 -4.03 -6.22
C LEU A 221 -4.37 -4.90 -5.46
N SER A 222 -3.08 -4.70 -5.73
CA SER A 222 -2.05 -5.19 -4.82
C SER A 222 -2.00 -4.33 -3.56
N TYR A 223 -1.39 -4.85 -2.49
CA TYR A 223 -1.32 -4.13 -1.21
C TYR A 223 -0.61 -2.78 -1.34
N SER A 224 0.47 -2.72 -2.13
CA SER A 224 1.18 -1.46 -2.38
C SER A 224 0.26 -0.44 -3.05
N LYS A 225 -0.52 -0.83 -4.07
CA LYS A 225 -1.49 0.07 -4.70
C LYS A 225 -2.58 0.52 -3.71
N PHE A 226 -3.08 -0.39 -2.88
CA PHE A 226 -4.04 -0.06 -1.84
C PHE A 226 -3.48 0.96 -0.84
N TYR A 227 -2.23 0.76 -0.39
CA TYR A 227 -1.51 1.68 0.49
C TYR A 227 -1.35 3.07 -0.14
N TYR A 228 -0.94 3.15 -1.41
CA TYR A 228 -0.77 4.45 -2.07
C TYR A 228 -2.07 5.22 -2.21
N ILE A 229 -3.19 4.55 -2.45
CA ILE A 229 -4.49 5.24 -2.48
C ILE A 229 -4.86 5.76 -1.09
N PHE A 230 -4.52 5.02 -0.02
CA PHE A 230 -4.67 5.52 1.35
C PHE A 230 -3.81 6.76 1.60
N ASP A 231 -2.52 6.68 1.30
CA ASP A 231 -1.55 7.75 1.50
C ASP A 231 -1.94 9.02 0.71
N GLU A 232 -2.31 8.87 -0.56
CA GLU A 232 -2.81 9.96 -1.39
C GLU A 232 -4.09 10.59 -0.80
N ALA A 233 -5.04 9.78 -0.31
CA ALA A 233 -6.24 10.29 0.33
C ALA A 233 -5.91 11.09 1.60
N GLN A 234 -4.93 10.66 2.40
CA GLN A 234 -4.48 11.41 3.58
C GLN A 234 -3.85 12.76 3.19
N GLN A 235 -2.96 12.76 2.20
CA GLN A 235 -2.31 13.99 1.71
C GLN A 235 -3.31 15.00 1.13
N GLN A 236 -4.37 14.50 0.47
CA GLN A 236 -5.44 15.32 -0.09
C GLN A 236 -6.56 15.63 0.91
N GLN A 237 -6.43 15.23 2.18
CA GLN A 237 -7.44 15.42 3.23
C GLN A 237 -8.82 14.85 2.85
N GLN A 238 -8.82 13.75 2.10
CA GLN A 238 -10.02 13.07 1.66
C GLN A 238 -10.36 11.90 2.58
N ASP A 239 -11.66 11.63 2.72
CA ASP A 239 -12.15 10.49 3.47
C ASP A 239 -11.87 9.18 2.70
N PHE A 240 -10.79 8.51 3.08
CA PHE A 240 -10.37 7.22 2.54
C PHE A 240 -11.46 6.15 2.62
N VAL A 241 -12.15 6.05 3.77
CA VAL A 241 -13.16 5.02 4.02
C VAL A 241 -14.34 5.23 3.06
N LYS A 242 -14.82 6.47 2.98
CA LYS A 242 -15.91 6.84 2.08
C LYS A 242 -15.52 6.64 0.61
N ARG A 243 -14.31 7.05 0.20
CA ARG A 243 -13.83 6.89 -1.19
C ARG A 243 -13.78 5.43 -1.61
N PHE A 244 -13.26 4.53 -0.77
CA PHE A 244 -13.24 3.11 -1.08
C PHE A 244 -14.63 2.49 -1.13
N GLY A 245 -15.54 2.90 -0.24
CA GLY A 245 -16.94 2.50 -0.28
C GLY A 245 -17.59 2.87 -1.63
N VAL A 246 -17.40 4.12 -2.07
CA VAL A 246 -17.91 4.61 -3.36
C VAL A 246 -17.29 3.87 -4.54
N MET A 247 -15.96 3.67 -4.54
CA MET A 247 -15.27 2.87 -5.57
C MET A 247 -15.88 1.47 -5.67
N TYR A 248 -16.14 0.82 -4.54
CA TYR A 248 -16.73 -0.50 -4.50
C TYR A 248 -18.17 -0.53 -5.05
N ASP A 249 -18.96 0.51 -4.79
CA ASP A 249 -20.30 0.63 -5.39
C ASP A 249 -20.25 0.78 -6.91
N TYR A 250 -19.29 1.52 -7.46
CA TYR A 250 -19.06 1.57 -8.90
C TYR A 250 -18.63 0.20 -9.46
N LEU A 251 -17.72 -0.50 -8.79
CA LEU A 251 -17.31 -1.85 -9.20
C LEU A 251 -18.48 -2.82 -9.25
N LYS A 252 -19.41 -2.77 -8.29
CA LYS A 252 -20.65 -3.58 -8.34
C LYS A 252 -21.53 -3.23 -9.53
N LYS A 253 -21.73 -1.93 -9.81
CA LYS A 253 -22.52 -1.46 -10.94
C LYS A 253 -21.92 -1.95 -12.26
N ASP A 254 -20.63 -1.74 -12.47
CA ASP A 254 -19.94 -2.20 -13.68
C ASP A 254 -20.01 -3.72 -13.81
N LYS A 255 -19.78 -4.44 -12.71
CA LYS A 255 -19.85 -5.90 -12.68
C LYS A 255 -21.25 -6.44 -12.97
N SER A 256 -22.30 -5.71 -12.60
CA SER A 256 -23.69 -6.11 -12.90
C SER A 256 -23.97 -6.07 -14.40
N ALA A 257 -23.38 -5.11 -15.11
CA ALA A 257 -23.54 -4.94 -16.55
C ALA A 257 -22.57 -5.83 -17.37
N MET A 258 -21.37 -6.09 -16.86
CA MET A 258 -20.30 -6.75 -17.62
C MET A 258 -19.59 -7.83 -16.80
N ALA A 259 -19.47 -9.03 -17.38
CA ALA A 259 -18.64 -10.08 -16.81
C ALA A 259 -17.15 -9.79 -17.06
N VAL A 260 -16.31 -10.03 -16.05
CA VAL A 260 -14.85 -9.88 -16.17
C VAL A 260 -14.22 -11.25 -16.29
N ALA A 261 -13.39 -11.43 -17.33
CA ALA A 261 -12.70 -12.68 -17.59
C ALA A 261 -11.74 -13.06 -16.45
N LYS A 262 -11.49 -14.37 -16.30
CA LYS A 262 -10.47 -14.93 -15.42
C LYS A 262 -9.09 -14.37 -15.81
N GLN A 263 -8.36 -13.88 -14.82
CA GLN A 263 -7.07 -13.24 -15.02
C GLN A 263 -5.91 -14.20 -14.98
N HIS A 264 -5.99 -15.30 -14.24
CA HIS A 264 -4.81 -16.14 -13.95
C HIS A 264 -4.76 -17.44 -14.75
N ARG A 265 -5.79 -17.72 -15.58
CA ARG A 265 -5.85 -18.93 -16.41
C ARG A 265 -4.61 -19.05 -17.30
N GLY A 266 -3.90 -20.18 -17.18
CA GLY A 266 -2.70 -20.46 -17.98
C GLY A 266 -1.46 -19.62 -17.62
N LYS A 267 -1.54 -18.72 -16.63
CA LYS A 267 -0.40 -17.95 -16.16
C LYS A 267 0.41 -18.76 -15.14
N LYS A 268 1.73 -18.54 -15.12
CA LYS A 268 2.62 -19.13 -14.11
C LYS A 268 2.49 -18.36 -12.80
N ALA A 269 2.32 -19.08 -11.69
CA ALA A 269 2.30 -18.47 -10.37
C ALA A 269 3.62 -17.73 -10.06
N PRO A 270 3.56 -16.59 -9.36
CA PRO A 270 4.74 -15.91 -8.84
C PRO A 270 5.53 -16.80 -7.86
N PRO A 271 6.84 -16.54 -7.66
CA PRO A 271 7.57 -17.20 -6.58
C PRO A 271 7.08 -16.73 -5.20
N LEU A 272 7.22 -17.59 -4.18
CA LEU A 272 6.84 -17.24 -2.79
C LEU A 272 7.56 -16.00 -2.23
N SER A 273 8.72 -15.64 -2.77
CA SER A 273 9.42 -14.42 -2.40
C SER A 273 8.72 -13.13 -2.85
N ALA A 274 7.74 -13.23 -3.75
CA ALA A 274 6.88 -12.13 -4.16
C ALA A 274 5.56 -12.09 -3.38
N CYS A 275 5.40 -12.97 -2.38
CA CYS A 275 4.17 -13.13 -1.63
C CYS A 275 4.24 -12.50 -0.23
N GLN A 276 3.09 -12.28 0.37
CA GLN A 276 2.92 -11.84 1.74
C GLN A 276 1.59 -12.37 2.30
N VAL A 277 1.56 -12.64 3.59
CA VAL A 277 0.35 -13.01 4.32
C VAL A 277 -0.45 -11.75 4.64
N ILE A 278 -1.76 -11.80 4.42
CA ILE A 278 -2.70 -10.72 4.71
C ILE A 278 -3.75 -11.23 5.70
N GLY A 279 -3.67 -10.75 6.93
CA GLY A 279 -4.47 -11.27 8.04
C GLY A 279 -4.27 -12.79 8.22
N ASN A 280 -5.35 -13.51 8.49
CA ASN A 280 -5.30 -14.97 8.74
C ASN A 280 -5.77 -15.81 7.54
N ASN A 281 -6.42 -15.18 6.57
CA ASN A 281 -7.20 -15.89 5.55
C ASN A 281 -6.59 -15.79 4.16
N PHE A 282 -5.67 -14.86 3.92
CA PHE A 282 -5.18 -14.57 2.58
C PHE A 282 -3.66 -14.60 2.48
N ILE A 283 -3.18 -15.06 1.33
CA ILE A 283 -1.82 -14.83 0.86
C ILE A 283 -1.93 -14.09 -0.46
N THR A 284 -1.22 -12.96 -0.59
CA THR A 284 -1.17 -12.20 -1.83
C THR A 284 0.22 -12.25 -2.43
N CYS A 285 0.32 -12.41 -3.74
CA CYS A 285 1.59 -12.34 -4.47
C CYS A 285 1.49 -11.29 -5.58
N ASP A 286 2.42 -10.34 -5.60
CA ASP A 286 2.48 -9.31 -6.63
C ASP A 286 3.55 -9.67 -7.67
N ALA A 287 3.13 -9.84 -8.93
CA ALA A 287 4.06 -10.01 -10.02
C ALA A 287 3.60 -9.26 -11.27
N ARG A 288 4.47 -8.39 -11.78
CA ARG A 288 4.32 -7.73 -13.10
C ARG A 288 2.97 -7.01 -13.24
N GLY A 289 2.53 -6.35 -12.18
CA GLY A 289 1.27 -5.59 -12.17
C GLY A 289 0.00 -6.42 -12.00
N SER A 290 0.13 -7.73 -11.76
CA SER A 290 -0.99 -8.63 -11.44
C SER A 290 -0.92 -9.06 -9.99
N ASN A 291 -2.01 -8.85 -9.26
CA ASN A 291 -2.18 -9.37 -7.91
C ASN A 291 -2.71 -10.81 -7.99
N TRP A 292 -2.11 -11.73 -7.24
CA TRP A 292 -2.57 -13.11 -7.07
C TRP A 292 -3.07 -13.25 -5.65
N VAL A 293 -4.32 -13.64 -5.47
CA VAL A 293 -4.94 -13.76 -4.15
C VAL A 293 -5.27 -15.21 -3.88
N TYR A 294 -4.66 -15.79 -2.87
CA TYR A 294 -4.96 -17.13 -2.39
C TYR A 294 -5.73 -17.01 -1.08
N ALA A 295 -6.81 -17.74 -0.92
CA ALA A 295 -7.62 -17.77 0.30
C ALA A 295 -7.64 -19.16 0.90
N ARG A 296 -7.60 -19.22 2.23
CA ARG A 296 -7.73 -20.47 3.00
C ARG A 296 -9.10 -21.11 2.78
#